data_AF-A0A0Q3VNC4-F1
#
_entry.id   AF-A0A0Q3VNC4-F1
#
_cell.length_a   1.000
_cell.length_b   1.000
_cell.length_c   1.000
_cell.angle_alpha   90.00
_cell.angle_beta   90.00
_cell.angle_gamma   90.00
#
_symmetry.space_group_name_H-M   'P 1'
#
loop_
_entity.id
_entity.type
_entity.pdbx_description
1 polymer ?
#
loop_
_entity_poly.entity_id
_entity_poly.type
_entity_poly.pdbx_seq_one_letter_code
_entity_poly.pdbx_strand_id
1 'polypeptide(L)'
;VTEGVSEFKPTPPENREFCKNSYSVPNTLLVKFSVDAIDDTDIVEDVLRPRVDSFGGQIKKIVLLGTHLTPCIQDVKWQVGSEYTPADALAQGLKSLALNETRVLSRTIADWFRSL
;
A
#
# COMPACT_ATOMS: atom_id res chain seq x y z
N VAL A 1 15.81 24.27 -0.26
CA VAL A 1 15.24 22.98 0.19
C VAL A 1 14.19 22.62 -0.83
N THR A 2 14.42 21.59 -1.65
CA THR A 2 13.40 21.08 -2.58
C THR A 2 12.47 20.22 -1.75
N GLU A 3 11.47 20.86 -1.14
CA GLU A 3 10.32 20.18 -0.55
C GLU A 3 9.73 19.27 -1.64
N GLY A 4 9.68 17.95 -1.43
CA GLY A 4 9.35 16.87 -2.39
C GLY A 4 7.97 16.93 -3.08
N VAL A 5 7.37 18.12 -3.16
CA VAL A 5 6.15 18.47 -3.89
C VAL A 5 6.46 18.86 -5.35
N SER A 6 7.65 19.40 -5.62
CA SER A 6 8.01 20.01 -6.92
C SER A 6 8.21 18.99 -8.07
N GLU A 7 8.52 17.74 -7.74
CA GLU A 7 8.84 16.71 -8.73
C GLU A 7 7.61 16.00 -9.34
N PHE A 8 6.44 16.12 -8.71
CA PHE A 8 5.22 15.46 -9.15
C PHE A 8 4.29 16.41 -9.91
N LYS A 9 3.79 15.98 -11.07
CA LYS A 9 2.77 16.70 -11.86
C LYS A 9 1.62 15.75 -12.24
N PRO A 10 0.37 16.04 -11.84
CA PRO A 10 -0.05 17.13 -10.95
C PRO A 10 0.57 16.99 -9.55
N THR A 11 0.68 18.10 -8.81
CA THR A 11 1.16 18.08 -7.43
C THR A 11 0.23 17.27 -6.53
N PRO A 12 0.69 16.73 -5.39
CA PRO A 12 -0.17 15.97 -4.49
C PRO A 12 -1.47 16.69 -4.07
N PRO A 13 -1.47 18.00 -3.75
CA PRO A 13 -2.71 18.73 -3.47
C PRO A 13 -3.64 18.85 -4.69
N GLU A 14 -3.11 19.12 -5.88
CA GLU A 14 -3.90 19.15 -7.11
C GLU A 14 -4.53 17.80 -7.40
N ASN A 15 -3.78 16.71 -7.20
CA ASN A 15 -4.30 15.35 -7.38
C ASN A 15 -5.45 15.04 -6.40
N ARG A 16 -5.37 15.52 -5.16
CA ARG A 16 -6.47 15.39 -4.18
C ARG A 16 -7.72 16.15 -4.63
N GLU A 17 -7.58 17.35 -5.18
CA GLU A 17 -8.71 18.09 -5.75
C GLU A 17 -9.32 17.39 -6.97
N PHE A 18 -8.51 16.77 -7.84
CA PHE A 18 -9.03 15.95 -8.93
C PHE A 18 -9.82 14.74 -8.41
N CYS A 19 -9.30 14.03 -7.42
CA CYS A 19 -10.00 12.92 -6.78
C CYS A 19 -11.33 13.36 -6.16
N LYS A 20 -11.34 14.47 -5.41
CA LYS A 20 -12.55 15.01 -4.78
C LYS A 20 -13.66 15.30 -5.79
N ASN A 21 -13.30 15.86 -6.95
CA ASN A 21 -14.28 16.38 -7.91
C ASN A 21 -14.68 15.35 -8.97
N SER A 22 -13.76 14.49 -9.39
CA SER A 22 -13.92 13.65 -10.59
C SER A 22 -13.92 12.15 -10.32
N TYR A 23 -13.59 11.70 -9.10
CA TYR A 23 -13.61 10.27 -8.78
C TYR A 23 -15.04 9.70 -8.88
N SER A 24 -15.17 8.55 -9.54
CA SER A 24 -16.47 7.96 -9.89
C SER A 24 -16.47 6.42 -9.88
N VAL A 25 -15.48 5.81 -9.21
CA VAL A 25 -15.36 4.35 -9.12
C VAL A 25 -16.32 3.80 -8.05
N PRO A 26 -17.26 2.89 -8.38
CA PRO A 26 -18.26 2.36 -7.44
C PRO A 26 -17.72 1.58 -6.26
N ASN A 27 -16.66 0.78 -6.45
CA ASN A 27 -16.08 -0.03 -5.40
C ASN A 27 -14.59 0.27 -5.31
N THR A 28 -14.17 0.88 -4.20
CA THR A 28 -12.80 1.33 -3.97
C THR A 28 -12.18 0.54 -2.84
N LEU A 29 -11.01 -0.04 -3.06
CA LEU A 29 -10.18 -0.66 -2.02
C LEU A 29 -9.01 0.27 -1.70
N LEU A 30 -8.90 0.68 -0.44
CA LEU A 30 -7.75 1.39 0.11
C LEU A 30 -6.88 0.41 0.90
N VAL A 31 -5.60 0.34 0.54
CA VAL A 31 -4.63 -0.54 1.18
C VAL A 31 -3.61 0.31 1.93
N LYS A 32 -3.58 0.16 3.26
CA LYS A 32 -2.65 0.85 4.15
C LYS A 32 -1.65 -0.14 4.73
N PHE A 33 -0.38 0.25 4.86
CA PHE A 33 0.61 -0.51 5.61
C PHE A 33 0.75 0.02 7.04
N SER A 34 1.03 -0.87 8.00
CA SER A 34 1.06 -0.51 9.43
C SER A 34 2.26 0.36 9.82
N VAL A 35 3.38 0.25 9.10
CA VAL A 35 4.63 0.96 9.37
C VAL A 35 5.03 1.72 8.11
N ASP A 36 4.41 2.89 7.91
CA ASP A 36 4.72 3.74 6.77
C ASP A 36 4.65 5.22 7.15
N ALA A 37 5.77 5.92 6.97
CA ALA A 37 5.90 7.34 7.31
C ALA A 37 5.41 8.27 6.19
N ILE A 38 5.17 7.73 4.99
CA ILE A 38 4.74 8.49 3.81
C ILE A 38 3.33 8.11 3.34
N ASP A 39 2.58 7.36 4.16
CA ASP A 39 1.23 6.90 3.83
C ASP A 39 0.21 8.03 3.96
N ASP A 40 -0.48 8.30 2.85
CA ASP A 40 -1.56 9.27 2.75
C ASP A 40 -2.95 8.61 2.77
N THR A 41 -3.06 7.32 3.13
CA THR A 41 -4.29 6.53 2.92
C THR A 41 -5.49 7.09 3.68
N ASP A 42 -5.28 7.58 4.90
CA ASP A 42 -6.36 8.18 5.69
C ASP A 42 -6.81 9.53 5.09
N ILE A 43 -5.89 10.33 4.57
CA ILE A 43 -6.20 11.59 3.89
C ILE A 43 -6.96 11.33 2.59
N VAL A 44 -6.54 10.33 1.82
CA VAL A 44 -7.21 9.91 0.57
C VAL A 44 -8.62 9.40 0.87
N GLU A 45 -8.81 8.63 1.94
CA GLU A 45 -10.13 8.18 2.38
C GLU A 45 -11.07 9.36 2.65
N ASP A 46 -10.61 10.36 3.40
CA ASP A 46 -11.39 11.57 3.72
C ASP A 46 -11.72 12.40 2.47
N VAL A 47 -10.81 12.46 1.50
CA VAL A 47 -11.01 13.15 0.22
C VAL A 47 -12.04 12.42 -0.65
N LEU A 48 -11.99 11.09 -0.69
CA LEU A 48 -12.84 10.28 -1.57
C LEU A 48 -14.24 10.05 -1.00
N ARG A 49 -14.39 9.88 0.32
CA ARG A 49 -15.64 9.45 0.93
C ARG A 49 -16.85 10.32 0.58
N PRO A 50 -16.81 11.66 0.68
CA PRO A 50 -17.96 12.50 0.32
C PRO A 50 -18.40 12.32 -1.13
N ARG A 51 -17.42 12.13 -2.03
CA ARG A 51 -17.69 11.93 -3.45
C ARG A 51 -18.24 10.54 -3.71
N VAL A 52 -17.64 9.49 -3.14
CA VAL A 52 -18.10 8.12 -3.30
C VAL A 52 -19.53 7.94 -2.78
N ASP A 53 -19.84 8.52 -1.62
CA ASP A 53 -21.18 8.49 -1.03
C ASP A 53 -22.23 9.19 -1.92
N SER A 54 -21.86 10.26 -2.63
CA SER A 54 -22.78 11.02 -3.49
C SER A 54 -23.40 10.24 -4.66
N PHE A 55 -22.76 9.13 -5.07
CA PHE A 55 -23.27 8.23 -6.10
C PHE A 55 -23.53 6.81 -5.57
N GLY A 56 -23.55 6.63 -4.25
CA GLY A 56 -23.83 5.34 -3.62
C GLY A 56 -22.73 4.30 -3.82
N GLY A 57 -21.48 4.71 -4.01
CA GLY A 57 -20.34 3.80 -4.06
C GLY A 57 -19.90 3.36 -2.66
N GLN A 58 -18.84 2.55 -2.61
CA GLN A 58 -18.29 1.98 -1.37
C GLN A 58 -16.76 2.12 -1.33
N ILE A 59 -16.25 2.45 -0.15
CA ILE A 59 -14.82 2.43 0.17
C ILE A 59 -14.58 1.35 1.23
N LYS A 60 -13.66 0.42 0.94
CA LYS A 60 -13.16 -0.57 1.89
C LYS A 60 -11.70 -0.27 2.20
N LYS A 61 -11.37 -0.06 3.47
CA LYS A 61 -9.98 0.12 3.92
C LYS A 61 -9.48 -1.15 4.58
N ILE A 62 -8.28 -1.60 4.21
CA ILE A 62 -7.56 -2.69 4.86
C ILE A 62 -6.21 -2.19 5.37
N VAL A 63 -5.75 -2.75 6.50
CA VAL A 63 -4.42 -2.49 7.03
C VAL A 63 -3.62 -3.79 6.98
N LEU A 64 -2.46 -3.75 6.33
CA LEU A 64 -1.52 -4.87 6.21
C LEU A 64 -0.27 -4.59 7.03
N LEU A 65 0.40 -5.64 7.47
CA LEU A 65 1.65 -5.48 8.22
C LEU A 65 2.80 -5.14 7.25
N GLY A 66 3.78 -4.40 7.77
CA GLY A 66 4.98 -4.02 7.03
C GLY A 66 4.97 -2.55 6.58
N THR A 67 5.70 -2.26 5.50
CA THR A 67 5.95 -0.90 5.00
C THR A 67 5.59 -0.77 3.52
N HIS A 68 5.65 0.43 2.94
CA HIS A 68 5.48 0.64 1.50
C HIS A 68 6.46 -0.16 0.62
N LEU A 69 7.53 -0.73 1.19
CA LEU A 69 8.49 -1.57 0.47
C LEU A 69 8.14 -3.07 0.51
N THR A 70 7.20 -3.49 1.37
CA THR A 70 6.72 -4.88 1.44
C THR A 70 6.36 -5.48 0.06
N PRO A 71 5.63 -4.78 -0.85
CA PRO A 71 5.34 -5.33 -2.18
C PRO A 71 6.55 -5.29 -3.13
N CYS A 72 7.59 -4.52 -2.82
CA CYS A 72 8.77 -4.32 -3.67
C CYS A 72 9.90 -5.29 -3.34
N ILE A 73 9.79 -6.10 -2.28
CA ILE A 73 10.79 -7.12 -1.94
C ILE A 73 10.77 -8.19 -3.04
N GLN A 74 11.73 -8.06 -3.95
CA GLN A 74 12.10 -9.11 -4.89
C GLN A 74 12.58 -10.33 -4.11
N ASP A 75 12.46 -11.52 -4.70
CA ASP A 75 12.95 -12.76 -4.11
C ASP A 75 14.50 -12.73 -4.04
N VAL A 76 15.04 -12.00 -3.05
CA VAL A 76 16.48 -11.89 -2.82
C VAL A 76 16.95 -13.29 -2.48
N LYS A 77 17.65 -13.93 -3.43
CA LYS A 77 18.31 -15.22 -3.24
C LYS A 77 19.52 -14.99 -2.34
N TRP A 78 19.27 -14.79 -1.05
CA TRP A 78 20.31 -14.73 -0.04
C TRP A 78 21.00 -16.09 0.01
N GLN A 79 22.23 -16.15 -0.51
CA GLN A 79 23.06 -17.35 -0.46
C GLN A 79 23.74 -17.39 0.91
N VAL A 80 23.25 -18.26 1.80
CA VAL A 80 23.99 -18.60 3.02
C VAL A 80 25.35 -19.18 2.63
N GLY A 81 26.42 -18.69 3.27
CA GLY A 81 27.75 -19.28 3.14
C GLY A 81 27.80 -20.71 3.70
N SER A 82 28.98 -21.34 3.68
CA SER A 82 29.18 -22.70 4.22
C SER A 82 28.82 -22.87 5.70
N GLU A 83 28.65 -21.76 6.43
CA GLU A 83 28.25 -21.73 7.83
C GLU A 83 27.07 -20.77 8.00
N TYR A 84 26.02 -21.23 8.69
CA TYR A 84 24.83 -20.45 8.99
C TYR A 84 25.12 -19.47 10.14
N THR A 85 24.98 -18.18 9.89
CA THR A 85 25.28 -17.12 10.86
C THR A 85 24.01 -16.53 11.49
N PRO A 86 24.10 -15.88 12.68
CA PRO A 86 22.98 -15.15 13.26
C PRO A 86 22.40 -14.04 12.35
N ALA A 87 23.23 -13.45 11.49
CA ALA A 87 22.78 -12.46 10.51
C ALA A 87 21.90 -13.10 9.43
N ASP A 88 22.21 -14.33 9.01
CA ASP A 88 21.39 -15.08 8.06
C ASP A 88 19.99 -15.37 8.61
N ALA A 89 19.88 -15.69 9.90
CA ALA A 89 18.59 -15.91 10.57
C ALA A 89 17.72 -14.65 10.57
N LEU A 90 18.31 -13.48 10.83
CA LEU A 90 17.61 -12.19 10.78
C LEU A 90 17.16 -11.86 9.36
N ALA A 91 18.05 -12.03 8.38
CA ALA A 91 17.74 -11.79 6.96
C ALA A 91 16.63 -12.71 6.46
N GLN A 92 16.68 -14.00 6.82
CA GLN A 92 15.63 -14.98 6.48
C GLN A 92 14.31 -14.66 7.19
N GLY A 93 14.35 -14.21 8.44
CA GLY A 93 13.17 -13.75 9.18
C GLY A 93 12.49 -12.57 8.50
N LEU A 94 13.25 -11.53 8.16
CA LEU A 94 12.75 -10.35 7.43
C LEU A 94 12.19 -10.73 6.05
N LYS A 95 12.89 -11.61 5.31
CA LYS A 95 12.42 -12.13 4.02
C LYS A 95 11.11 -12.91 4.15
N SER A 96 11.02 -13.80 5.14
CA SER A 96 9.81 -14.60 5.37
C SER A 96 8.62 -13.73 5.73
N LEU A 97 8.82 -12.70 6.55
CA LEU A 97 7.78 -11.73 6.90
C LEU A 97 7.30 -10.98 5.66
N ALA A 98 8.22 -10.42 4.86
CA ALA A 98 7.87 -9.72 3.63
C ALA A 98 7.10 -10.60 2.63
N LEU A 99 7.59 -11.81 2.33
CA LEU A 99 6.94 -12.73 1.40
C LEU A 99 5.56 -13.20 1.89
N ASN A 100 5.40 -13.40 3.20
CA ASN A 100 4.10 -13.73 3.76
C ASN A 100 3.12 -12.58 3.54
N GLU A 101 3.52 -11.35 3.83
CA GLU A 101 2.67 -10.17 3.66
C GLU A 101 2.34 -9.90 2.18
N THR A 102 3.26 -10.13 1.23
CA THR A 102 2.95 -10.05 -0.22
C THR A 102 1.88 -11.07 -0.62
N ARG A 103 1.89 -12.28 -0.04
CA ARG A 103 0.84 -13.28 -0.27
C ARG A 103 -0.49 -12.86 0.35
N VAL A 104 -0.47 -12.28 1.56
CA VAL A 104 -1.68 -11.74 2.21
C VAL A 104 -2.27 -10.61 1.36
N LEU A 105 -1.45 -9.65 0.90
CA LEU A 105 -1.85 -8.59 -0.02
C LEU A 105 -2.53 -9.17 -1.28
N SER A 106 -1.85 -10.11 -1.94
CA SER A 106 -2.33 -10.74 -3.19
C SER A 106 -3.67 -11.46 -2.98
N ARG A 107 -3.81 -12.21 -1.89
CA ARG A 107 -5.06 -12.89 -1.53
C ARG A 107 -6.17 -11.89 -1.22
N THR A 108 -5.87 -10.84 -0.46
CA THR A 108 -6.87 -9.84 -0.06
C THR A 108 -7.41 -9.09 -1.28
N ILE A 109 -6.54 -8.71 -2.21
CA ILE A 109 -6.96 -8.10 -3.48
C ILE A 109 -7.83 -9.08 -4.28
N ALA A 110 -7.41 -10.34 -4.39
CA ALA A 110 -8.15 -11.36 -5.15
C ALA A 110 -9.52 -11.68 -4.51
N ASP A 111 -9.60 -11.76 -3.18
CA ASP A 111 -10.84 -11.96 -2.43
C ASP A 111 -11.76 -10.75 -2.55
N TRP A 112 -11.20 -9.54 -2.53
CA TRP A 112 -11.98 -8.33 -2.77
C TRP A 112 -12.60 -8.34 -4.17
N PHE A 113 -11.82 -8.61 -5.21
CA PHE A 113 -12.34 -8.75 -6.58
C PHE A 113 -13.42 -9.84 -6.70
N ARG A 114 -13.29 -10.95 -5.98
CA ARG A 114 -14.32 -12.01 -5.92
C ARG A 114 -15.61 -11.58 -5.20
N SER A 115 -15.54 -10.56 -4.35
CA SER A 115 -16.67 -10.05 -3.57
C SER A 115 -17.40 -8.87 -4.20
N LEU A 116 -16.89 -8.34 -5.32
CA LEU A 116 -17.54 -7.31 -6.13
C LEU A 116 -18.72 -7.87 -6.92
#